data_AF-A0A7S1DKX9-F1
#
_entry.id   AF-A0A7S1DKX9-F1
#
_cell.length_a   1.000
_cell.length_b   1.000
_cell.length_c   1.000
_cell.angle_alpha   90.00
_cell.angle_beta   90.00
_cell.angle_gamma   90.00
#
_symmetry.space_group_name_H-M   'P 1'
#
loop_
_entity.id
_entity.type
_entity.pdbx_description
1 polymer ?
#
loop_
_entity_poly.entity_id
_entity_poly.type
_entity_poly.pdbx_seq_one_letter_code
_entity_poly.pdbx_strand_id
1 'polypeptide(L)'
;CDLSGLDDLPGAYAGALIDLHARGGMDLVVMHRSPSRGTFGAVSLLSSFNTGSMYLKASVLNGACWEWCEEGERFPSKKPMGGIQHGAVWKYKMQDLAGHWRTLASPQLPQSSHMSLSLPYVVMGLGSTSYFIELVTVGVPLARGSPLPHTTDVQGAIPNSELIASPVSTDSKTWTVHAFVHPSEGILYVAGVLAATLLVLAASILMLQRREKYHDSMEKQLTAHAFI
;
A
#
# COMPACT_ATOMS: atom_id res chain seq x y z
N CYS A 1 -15.09 5.83 16.57
CA CYS A 1 -15.24 6.93 15.59
C CYS A 1 -15.74 8.15 16.35
N ASP A 2 -14.95 9.22 16.42
CA ASP A 2 -15.45 10.50 16.94
C ASP A 2 -16.26 11.15 15.82
N LEU A 3 -17.58 10.97 15.86
CA LEU A 3 -18.54 11.51 14.90
C LEU A 3 -19.32 12.69 15.50
N SER A 4 -18.79 13.32 16.55
CA SER A 4 -19.42 14.46 17.23
C SER A 4 -19.81 15.58 16.26
N GLY A 5 -19.00 15.83 15.22
CA GLY A 5 -19.30 16.81 14.17
C GLY A 5 -20.45 16.44 13.21
N LEU A 6 -21.04 15.25 13.32
CA LEU A 6 -22.21 14.86 12.53
C LEU A 6 -23.50 15.51 13.06
N ASP A 7 -23.62 15.64 14.39
CA ASP A 7 -24.79 16.24 15.04
C ASP A 7 -24.88 17.75 14.73
N ASP A 8 -23.74 18.38 14.45
CA ASP A 8 -23.62 19.79 14.06
C ASP A 8 -23.92 20.04 12.57
N LEU A 9 -24.27 19.01 11.79
CA LEU A 9 -24.49 19.10 10.34
C LEU A 9 -25.98 19.07 9.96
N PRO A 10 -26.70 20.22 10.01
CA PRO A 10 -28.10 20.26 9.63
C PRO A 10 -28.27 20.00 8.12
N GLY A 11 -29.29 19.21 7.78
CA GLY A 11 -29.64 18.92 6.39
C GLY A 11 -28.72 17.90 5.70
N ALA A 12 -28.04 17.03 6.46
CA ALA A 12 -27.34 15.88 5.92
C ALA A 12 -28.31 14.93 5.20
N TYR A 13 -27.98 14.50 3.98
CA TYR A 13 -28.86 13.65 3.17
C TYR A 13 -28.16 12.48 2.48
N ALA A 14 -26.84 12.50 2.34
CA ALA A 14 -26.06 11.39 1.80
C ALA A 14 -24.71 11.29 2.49
N GLY A 15 -24.15 10.09 2.54
CA GLY A 15 -22.84 9.84 3.13
C GLY A 15 -22.09 8.76 2.37
N ALA A 16 -20.77 8.87 2.34
CA ALA A 16 -19.88 7.90 1.73
C ALA A 16 -18.62 7.73 2.59
N LEU A 17 -18.12 6.50 2.65
CA LEU A 17 -16.86 6.20 3.29
C LEU A 17 -15.73 6.25 2.27
N ILE A 18 -14.65 6.95 2.57
CA ILE A 18 -13.46 7.09 1.71
C ILE A 18 -12.21 7.27 2.58
N ASP A 19 -11.10 6.63 2.22
CA ASP A 19 -9.82 6.90 2.87
C ASP A 19 -9.16 8.12 2.19
N LEU A 20 -9.32 9.31 2.78
CA LEU A 20 -8.79 10.56 2.19
C LEU A 20 -7.28 10.68 2.33
N HIS A 21 -6.72 10.07 3.36
CA HIS A 21 -5.30 10.20 3.73
C HIS A 21 -4.46 8.99 3.31
N ALA A 22 -5.07 8.00 2.67
CA ALA A 22 -4.42 6.74 2.32
C ALA A 22 -3.77 6.03 3.53
N ARG A 23 -4.42 6.14 4.71
CA ARG A 23 -3.93 5.57 5.98
C ARG A 23 -4.62 4.26 6.37
N GLY A 24 -5.56 3.78 5.54
CA GLY A 24 -6.38 2.59 5.79
C GLY A 24 -7.55 2.80 6.75
N GLY A 25 -7.67 3.99 7.34
CA GLY A 25 -8.86 4.43 8.05
C GLY A 25 -9.85 5.04 7.07
N MET A 26 -11.11 4.57 7.10
CA MET A 26 -12.17 5.18 6.29
C MET A 26 -12.66 6.45 6.97
N ASP A 27 -12.57 7.58 6.28
CA ASP A 27 -13.18 8.85 6.65
C ASP A 27 -14.62 8.91 6.12
N LEU A 28 -15.50 9.65 6.79
CA LEU A 28 -16.90 9.80 6.39
C LEU A 28 -17.08 11.14 5.68
N VAL A 29 -17.42 11.11 4.39
CA VAL A 29 -17.83 12.31 3.64
C VAL A 29 -19.34 12.38 3.65
N VAL A 30 -19.89 13.48 4.17
CA VAL A 30 -21.33 13.73 4.30
C VAL A 30 -21.71 14.87 3.36
N MET A 31 -22.71 14.63 2.52
CA MET A 31 -23.36 15.67 1.74
C MET A 31 -24.51 16.25 2.56
N HIS A 32 -24.55 17.58 2.63
CA HIS A 32 -25.57 18.29 3.39
C HIS A 32 -26.09 19.49 2.61
N ARG A 33 -27.30 19.92 2.96
CA ARG A 33 -27.93 21.12 2.42
C ARG A 33 -27.95 22.19 3.50
N SER A 34 -27.26 23.30 3.26
CA SER A 34 -27.22 24.43 4.19
C SER A 34 -28.62 25.04 4.34
N PRO A 35 -29.20 25.07 5.55
CA PRO A 35 -30.53 25.64 5.78
C PRO A 35 -30.58 27.15 5.49
N SER A 36 -29.49 27.86 5.76
CA SER A 36 -29.40 29.32 5.66
C SER A 36 -29.21 29.84 4.23
N ARG A 37 -28.57 29.06 3.35
CA ARG A 37 -28.24 29.47 1.98
C ARG A 37 -28.95 28.63 0.90
N GLY A 38 -29.59 27.52 1.28
CA GLY A 38 -30.19 26.58 0.35
C GLY A 38 -29.20 25.82 -0.54
N THR A 39 -27.89 26.01 -0.34
CA THR A 39 -26.80 25.44 -1.13
C THR A 39 -26.44 24.03 -0.66
N PHE A 40 -26.01 23.19 -1.60
CA PHE A 40 -25.46 21.88 -1.33
C PHE A 40 -23.96 22.01 -1.00
N GLY A 41 -23.49 21.23 -0.02
CA GLY A 41 -22.09 21.16 0.39
C GLY A 41 -21.71 19.75 0.79
N ALA A 42 -20.41 19.49 0.89
CA ALA A 42 -19.86 18.25 1.40
C ALA A 42 -18.85 18.55 2.50
N VAL A 43 -18.91 17.79 3.59
CA VAL A 43 -18.00 17.87 4.74
C VAL A 43 -17.40 16.50 4.98
N SER A 44 -16.08 16.45 5.18
CA SER A 44 -15.35 15.25 5.57
C SER A 44 -15.18 15.22 7.08
N LEU A 45 -15.72 14.19 7.73
CA LEU A 45 -15.48 13.87 9.13
C LEU A 45 -14.34 12.85 9.19
N LEU A 46 -13.21 13.29 9.73
CA LEU A 46 -12.01 12.46 9.80
C LEU A 46 -12.11 11.45 10.93
N SER A 47 -11.83 10.20 10.62
CA SER A 47 -11.80 9.15 11.63
C SER A 47 -10.41 9.08 12.25
N SER A 48 -10.33 9.25 13.58
CA SER A 48 -9.09 9.05 14.35
C SER A 48 -8.86 7.60 14.81
N PHE A 49 -9.56 6.64 14.20
CA PHE A 49 -9.52 5.25 14.63
C PHE A 49 -8.18 4.58 14.27
N ASN A 50 -7.27 4.53 15.24
CA ASN A 50 -5.98 3.85 15.13
C ASN A 50 -5.97 2.60 16.02
N THR A 51 -6.66 1.53 15.60
CA THR A 51 -6.73 0.28 16.39
C THR A 51 -5.66 -0.75 16.04
N GLY A 52 -4.58 -0.37 15.36
CA GLY A 52 -3.58 -1.34 14.91
C GLY A 52 -4.15 -2.42 13.97
N SER A 53 -5.32 -2.14 13.37
CA SER A 53 -5.94 -3.01 12.38
C SER A 53 -5.24 -2.85 11.05
N MET A 54 -4.85 -3.96 10.44
CA MET A 54 -4.19 -3.98 9.16
C MET A 54 -5.22 -3.96 8.02
N TYR A 55 -4.82 -3.41 6.89
CA TYR A 55 -5.65 -3.33 5.70
C TYR A 55 -4.86 -3.72 4.45
N LEU A 56 -5.55 -4.07 3.38
CA LEU A 56 -4.98 -4.21 2.05
C LEU A 56 -5.76 -3.30 1.12
N LYS A 57 -5.08 -2.32 0.52
CA LYS A 57 -5.68 -1.49 -0.53
C LYS A 57 -5.37 -2.14 -1.87
N ALA A 58 -6.36 -2.24 -2.75
CA ALA A 58 -6.16 -2.87 -4.04
C ALA A 58 -6.95 -2.16 -5.15
N SER A 59 -6.36 -2.06 -6.34
CA SER A 59 -7.01 -1.50 -7.52
C SER A 59 -6.62 -2.25 -8.79
N VAL A 60 -7.55 -2.34 -9.73
CA VAL A 60 -7.35 -2.97 -11.03
C VAL A 60 -7.43 -1.93 -12.13
N LEU A 61 -6.46 -1.98 -13.03
CA LEU A 61 -6.39 -1.17 -14.23
C LEU A 61 -6.80 -1.99 -15.46
N ASN A 62 -7.13 -1.30 -16.54
CA ASN A 62 -7.63 -1.88 -17.78
C ASN A 62 -6.54 -2.42 -18.72
N GLY A 63 -5.26 -2.29 -18.36
CA GLY A 63 -4.17 -2.81 -19.20
C GLY A 63 -3.80 -1.97 -20.42
N ALA A 64 -4.30 -0.73 -20.55
CA ALA A 64 -4.00 0.11 -21.71
C ALA A 64 -2.49 0.34 -21.92
N CYS A 65 -1.72 0.50 -20.84
CA CYS A 65 -0.26 0.45 -20.86
C CYS A 65 0.22 -0.44 -19.72
N TRP A 66 0.96 -1.50 -20.05
CA TRP A 66 1.54 -2.43 -19.07
C TRP A 66 2.95 -1.97 -18.62
N GLU A 67 3.67 -1.28 -19.51
CA GLU A 67 4.96 -0.66 -19.23
C GLU A 67 4.89 0.85 -19.47
N TRP A 68 5.92 1.44 -20.08
CA TRP A 68 5.83 2.79 -20.62
C TRP A 68 4.94 2.75 -21.86
N CYS A 69 3.98 3.66 -21.97
CA CYS A 69 3.31 3.88 -23.25
C CYS A 69 4.39 4.31 -24.27
N GLU A 70 4.18 3.97 -25.54
CA GLU A 70 5.16 4.24 -26.61
C GLU A 70 5.47 5.75 -26.76
N GLU A 71 4.55 6.61 -26.31
CA GLU A 71 4.69 8.06 -26.28
C GLU A 71 4.91 8.58 -24.84
N GLY A 72 5.97 9.36 -24.64
CA GLY A 72 6.25 10.07 -23.39
C GLY A 72 7.71 10.01 -22.94
N GLU A 73 8.23 11.10 -22.37
CA GLU A 73 9.56 11.10 -21.74
C GLU A 73 9.56 10.19 -20.52
N ARG A 74 10.56 9.30 -20.36
CA ARG A 74 10.55 8.33 -19.23
C ARG A 74 10.91 8.94 -17.88
N PHE A 75 11.83 9.91 -17.85
CA PHE A 75 12.28 10.54 -16.62
C PHE A 75 12.49 12.02 -16.91
N PRO A 76 11.97 12.95 -16.10
CA PRO A 76 11.36 12.80 -14.76
C PRO A 76 9.84 12.52 -14.73
N SER A 77 9.23 12.13 -15.86
CA SER A 77 7.78 11.90 -15.90
C SER A 77 7.34 10.64 -15.14
N LYS A 78 6.09 10.63 -14.67
CA LYS A 78 5.51 9.46 -13.97
C LYS A 78 5.18 8.38 -14.99
N LYS A 79 5.46 7.11 -14.65
CA LYS A 79 5.05 5.96 -15.47
C LYS A 79 3.55 6.05 -15.77
N PRO A 80 3.13 6.07 -17.04
CA PRO A 80 1.72 6.08 -17.38
C PRO A 80 1.09 4.75 -16.94
N MET A 81 -0.04 4.85 -16.26
CA MET A 81 -0.82 3.70 -15.82
C MET A 81 -2.14 3.68 -16.60
N GLY A 82 -2.66 2.49 -16.88
CA GLY A 82 -3.96 2.33 -17.54
C GLY A 82 -5.12 2.96 -16.76
N GLY A 83 -6.28 3.04 -17.41
CA GLY A 83 -7.52 3.48 -16.76
C GLY A 83 -8.04 2.46 -15.75
N ILE A 84 -8.94 2.88 -14.86
CA ILE A 84 -9.53 1.98 -13.86
C ILE A 84 -10.45 0.95 -14.53
N GLN A 85 -10.30 -0.32 -14.15
CA GLN A 85 -11.15 -1.40 -14.64
C GLN A 85 -12.45 -1.49 -13.82
N HIS A 86 -13.59 -1.58 -14.51
CA HIS A 86 -14.89 -1.77 -13.86
C HIS A 86 -15.19 -3.25 -13.61
N GLY A 87 -15.88 -3.53 -12.51
CA GLY A 87 -16.39 -4.87 -12.19
C GLY A 87 -15.32 -5.88 -11.78
N ALA A 88 -14.07 -5.44 -11.58
CA ALA A 88 -13.02 -6.31 -11.06
C ALA A 88 -13.35 -6.77 -9.64
N VAL A 89 -12.90 -7.96 -9.25
CA VAL A 89 -13.13 -8.52 -7.91
C VAL A 89 -11.80 -8.95 -7.32
N TRP A 90 -11.54 -8.46 -6.11
CA TRP A 90 -10.43 -8.90 -5.28
C TRP A 90 -10.91 -9.90 -4.27
N LYS A 91 -10.11 -10.93 -4.01
CA LYS A 91 -10.35 -11.92 -2.96
C LYS A 91 -9.04 -12.20 -2.26
N TYR A 92 -9.05 -12.26 -0.93
CA TYR A 92 -7.90 -12.74 -0.18
C TYR A 92 -8.24 -14.00 0.62
N LYS A 93 -7.19 -14.77 0.91
CA LYS A 93 -7.18 -15.86 1.87
C LYS A 93 -5.97 -15.67 2.78
N MET A 94 -6.23 -15.66 4.08
CA MET A 94 -5.19 -15.56 5.11
C MET A 94 -5.54 -16.46 6.30
N GLN A 95 -4.53 -16.81 7.08
CA GLN A 95 -4.71 -17.51 8.35
C GLN A 95 -4.49 -16.53 9.50
N ASP A 96 -5.40 -16.53 10.47
CA ASP A 96 -5.26 -15.77 11.72
C ASP A 96 -4.26 -16.47 12.67
N LEU A 97 -3.76 -15.78 13.70
CA LEU A 97 -2.84 -16.33 14.71
C LEU A 97 -3.44 -17.53 15.46
N ALA A 98 -4.77 -17.60 15.56
CA ALA A 98 -5.49 -18.74 16.12
C ALA A 98 -5.61 -19.93 15.14
N GLY A 99 -5.00 -19.87 13.96
CA GLY A 99 -5.03 -20.91 12.94
C GLY A 99 -6.30 -20.93 12.07
N HIS A 100 -7.22 -19.99 12.26
CA HIS A 100 -8.48 -19.93 11.51
C HIS A 100 -8.29 -19.26 10.14
N TRP A 101 -8.87 -19.86 9.11
CA TRP A 101 -8.90 -19.29 7.77
C TRP A 101 -9.89 -18.12 7.68
N ARG A 102 -9.42 -16.99 7.16
CA ARG A 102 -10.23 -15.82 6.81
C ARG A 102 -10.17 -15.62 5.31
N THR A 103 -11.35 -15.44 4.72
CA THR A 103 -11.49 -15.08 3.31
C THR A 103 -12.47 -13.95 3.18
N LEU A 104 -12.18 -13.03 2.29
CA LEU A 104 -13.05 -11.90 1.98
C LEU A 104 -12.91 -11.60 0.50
N ALA A 105 -14.00 -11.20 -0.13
CA ALA A 105 -14.02 -10.73 -1.50
C ALA A 105 -14.66 -9.35 -1.57
N SER A 106 -14.08 -8.46 -2.37
CA SER A 106 -14.55 -7.09 -2.57
C SER A 106 -14.55 -6.73 -4.04
N PRO A 107 -15.71 -6.37 -4.60
CA PRO A 107 -15.80 -5.86 -5.96
C PRO A 107 -15.31 -4.40 -6.02
N GLN A 108 -14.59 -4.07 -7.08
CA GLN A 108 -14.17 -2.73 -7.44
C GLN A 108 -15.21 -2.10 -8.36
N LEU A 109 -15.55 -0.85 -8.07
CA LEU A 109 -16.59 -0.09 -8.78
C LEU A 109 -17.85 -0.95 -9.03
N PRO A 110 -18.42 -1.62 -8.00
CA PRO A 110 -19.69 -2.27 -8.16
C PRO A 110 -20.69 -1.20 -8.57
N GLN A 111 -21.36 -1.39 -9.72
CA GLN A 111 -22.40 -0.48 -10.15
C GLN A 111 -23.54 -0.59 -9.13
N SER A 112 -23.70 0.43 -8.27
CA SER A 112 -24.77 0.50 -7.28
C SER A 112 -25.59 1.78 -7.42
N SER A 113 -26.72 1.84 -6.73
CA SER A 113 -27.86 2.76 -6.93
C SER A 113 -27.53 4.27 -6.83
N HIS A 114 -28.56 5.11 -7.00
CA HIS A 114 -28.49 6.56 -6.90
C HIS A 114 -27.71 7.05 -5.67
N MET A 115 -26.76 7.97 -5.89
CA MET A 115 -25.95 8.66 -4.88
C MET A 115 -24.95 7.80 -4.08
N SER A 116 -24.60 6.60 -4.55
CA SER A 116 -23.47 5.84 -4.00
C SER A 116 -22.12 6.33 -4.55
N LEU A 117 -21.11 6.48 -3.69
CA LEU A 117 -19.75 6.79 -4.11
C LEU A 117 -18.99 5.50 -4.38
N SER A 118 -18.85 5.13 -5.65
CA SER A 118 -18.02 4.00 -6.06
C SER A 118 -16.56 4.43 -6.16
N LEU A 119 -15.70 3.84 -5.32
CA LEU A 119 -14.26 4.14 -5.30
C LEU A 119 -13.49 3.38 -6.40
N PRO A 120 -12.45 3.97 -7.00
CA PRO A 120 -11.61 3.32 -8.01
C PRO A 120 -10.66 2.26 -7.41
N TYR A 121 -10.75 2.01 -6.10
CA TYR A 121 -9.99 1.02 -5.35
C TYR A 121 -10.91 0.36 -4.32
N VAL A 122 -10.46 -0.76 -3.78
CA VAL A 122 -11.08 -1.45 -2.65
C VAL A 122 -10.14 -1.41 -1.45
N VAL A 123 -10.70 -1.25 -0.26
CA VAL A 123 -9.96 -1.37 1.01
C VAL A 123 -10.51 -2.58 1.74
N MET A 124 -9.66 -3.57 1.93
CA MET A 124 -9.98 -4.82 2.58
C MET A 124 -9.40 -4.81 3.99
N GLY A 125 -10.25 -4.89 5.01
CA GLY A 125 -9.80 -5.04 6.39
C GLY A 125 -9.27 -6.45 6.66
N LEU A 126 -8.10 -6.55 7.30
CA LEU A 126 -7.44 -7.81 7.64
C LEU A 126 -7.52 -8.13 9.14
N GLY A 127 -7.91 -7.16 9.97
CA GLY A 127 -7.93 -7.30 11.43
C GLY A 127 -6.57 -7.00 12.08
N SER A 128 -6.44 -7.28 13.36
CA SER A 128 -5.26 -6.92 14.18
C SER A 128 -4.11 -7.94 14.13
N THR A 129 -4.29 -9.07 13.43
CA THR A 129 -3.47 -10.27 13.66
C THR A 129 -3.15 -11.05 12.38
N SER A 130 -2.41 -10.45 11.44
CA SER A 130 -1.50 -11.19 10.56
C SER A 130 -0.59 -10.25 9.79
N TYR A 131 0.73 -10.47 9.88
CA TYR A 131 1.74 -9.73 9.09
C TYR A 131 1.86 -10.21 7.64
N PHE A 132 1.06 -11.21 7.23
CA PHE A 132 1.20 -11.86 5.94
C PHE A 132 -0.14 -12.34 5.39
N ILE A 133 -0.36 -12.11 4.09
CA ILE A 133 -1.53 -12.59 3.36
C ILE A 133 -1.06 -13.70 2.42
N GLU A 134 -1.54 -14.92 2.64
CA GLU A 134 -1.09 -16.10 1.90
C GLU A 134 -1.38 -15.99 0.41
N LEU A 135 -2.62 -15.64 0.07
CA LEU A 135 -3.07 -15.60 -1.31
C LEU A 135 -4.03 -14.43 -1.51
N VAL A 136 -3.76 -13.63 -2.53
CA VAL A 136 -4.68 -12.61 -3.05
C VAL A 136 -4.97 -12.95 -4.51
N THR A 137 -6.23 -13.23 -4.81
CA THR A 137 -6.72 -13.48 -6.16
C THR A 137 -7.44 -12.25 -6.67
N VAL A 138 -7.14 -11.82 -7.88
CA VAL A 138 -7.87 -10.77 -8.58
C VAL A 138 -8.45 -11.33 -9.87
N GLY A 139 -9.66 -10.91 -10.20
CA GLY A 139 -10.32 -11.27 -11.44
C GLY A 139 -11.05 -10.10 -12.07
N VAL A 140 -11.15 -10.10 -13.39
CA VAL A 140 -11.94 -9.11 -14.14
C VAL A 140 -12.98 -9.83 -15.00
N PRO A 141 -14.17 -9.24 -15.18
CA PRO A 141 -15.17 -9.78 -16.09
C PRO A 141 -14.69 -9.52 -17.52
N LEU A 142 -14.29 -10.55 -18.25
CA LEU A 142 -14.11 -10.45 -19.71
C LEU A 142 -15.25 -11.17 -20.44
N ALA A 143 -15.44 -10.82 -21.71
CA ALA A 143 -16.38 -11.50 -22.60
C ALA A 143 -16.10 -13.01 -22.67
N ARG A 144 -17.16 -13.82 -22.78
CA ARG A 144 -17.06 -15.27 -22.95
C ARG A 144 -16.20 -15.58 -24.17
N GLY A 145 -15.19 -16.45 -23.98
CA GLY A 145 -14.27 -16.85 -25.05
C GLY A 145 -13.04 -15.96 -25.22
N SER A 146 -12.81 -15.00 -24.32
CA SER A 146 -11.55 -14.24 -24.31
C SER A 146 -10.36 -15.18 -24.08
N PRO A 147 -9.27 -15.09 -24.88
CA PRO A 147 -8.06 -15.89 -24.68
C PRO A 147 -7.19 -15.41 -23.51
N LEU A 148 -7.52 -14.23 -22.93
CA LEU A 148 -6.79 -13.63 -21.82
C LEU A 148 -7.18 -14.28 -20.48
N PRO A 149 -6.23 -14.49 -19.56
CA PRO A 149 -6.53 -15.01 -18.23
C PRO A 149 -7.45 -14.05 -17.47
N HIS A 150 -8.64 -14.53 -17.10
CA HIS A 150 -9.62 -13.75 -16.35
C HIS A 150 -9.19 -13.42 -14.92
N THR A 151 -8.24 -14.20 -14.38
CA THR A 151 -7.82 -14.13 -12.99
C THR A 151 -6.31 -14.27 -12.87
N THR A 152 -5.74 -13.68 -11.83
CA THR A 152 -4.37 -13.95 -11.39
C THR A 152 -4.29 -14.04 -9.88
N ASP A 153 -3.27 -14.76 -9.42
CA ASP A 153 -2.99 -15.03 -8.03
C ASP A 153 -1.67 -14.37 -7.64
N VAL A 154 -1.70 -13.65 -6.53
CA VAL A 154 -0.56 -13.01 -5.89
C VAL A 154 -0.33 -13.71 -4.57
N GLN A 155 0.79 -14.42 -4.48
CA GLN A 155 1.18 -15.10 -3.26
C GLN A 155 1.98 -14.16 -2.36
N GLY A 156 1.68 -14.18 -1.06
CA GLY A 156 2.47 -13.46 -0.06
C GLY A 156 2.37 -11.94 -0.13
N ALA A 157 1.15 -11.41 -0.15
CA ALA A 157 0.94 -9.97 -0.09
C ALA A 157 1.20 -9.42 1.33
N ILE A 158 1.74 -8.21 1.39
CA ILE A 158 2.12 -7.53 2.63
C ILE A 158 0.93 -6.67 3.10
N PRO A 159 0.49 -6.77 4.36
CA PRO A 159 -0.49 -5.85 4.92
C PRO A 159 -0.02 -4.38 4.88
N ASN A 160 -0.95 -3.44 4.93
CA ASN A 160 -0.72 -1.99 4.85
C ASN A 160 0.00 -1.57 3.57
N SER A 161 -0.22 -2.31 2.49
CA SER A 161 0.28 -2.01 1.15
C SER A 161 -0.87 -1.78 0.17
N GLU A 162 -0.54 -1.17 -0.95
CA GLU A 162 -1.42 -0.96 -2.09
C GLU A 162 -0.98 -1.87 -3.25
N LEU A 163 -1.89 -2.75 -3.69
CA LEU A 163 -1.71 -3.60 -4.85
C LEU A 163 -2.41 -2.99 -6.06
N ILE A 164 -1.68 -2.84 -7.16
CA ILE A 164 -2.22 -2.39 -8.44
C ILE A 164 -2.03 -3.53 -9.43
N ALA A 165 -3.13 -4.16 -9.84
CA ALA A 165 -3.13 -5.22 -10.84
C ALA A 165 -3.57 -4.68 -12.20
N SER A 166 -2.94 -5.17 -13.26
CA SER A 166 -3.31 -4.85 -14.63
C SER A 166 -3.18 -6.11 -15.49
N PRO A 167 -4.20 -6.46 -16.30
CA PRO A 167 -4.02 -7.46 -17.33
C PRO A 167 -3.07 -6.89 -18.40
N VAL A 168 -2.19 -7.72 -18.98
CA VAL A 168 -1.36 -7.30 -20.11
C VAL A 168 -2.20 -7.40 -21.39
N SER A 169 -2.22 -6.32 -22.19
CA SER A 169 -3.01 -6.24 -23.42
C SER A 169 -2.38 -6.97 -24.61
N THR A 170 -1.11 -7.33 -24.56
CA THR A 170 -0.33 -7.79 -25.72
C THR A 170 0.22 -9.20 -25.48
N ASP A 171 -0.46 -10.20 -26.01
CA ASP A 171 -0.05 -11.61 -26.24
C ASP A 171 0.39 -12.48 -25.04
N SER A 172 0.91 -11.91 -23.96
CA SER A 172 1.25 -12.69 -22.79
C SER A 172 -0.02 -12.90 -21.95
N LYS A 173 -0.35 -14.16 -21.69
CA LYS A 173 -1.36 -14.56 -20.69
C LYS A 173 -0.89 -14.25 -19.26
N THR A 174 -0.26 -13.11 -19.04
CA THR A 174 0.37 -12.73 -17.79
C THR A 174 -0.24 -11.42 -17.31
N TRP A 175 -0.41 -11.34 -16.00
CA TRP A 175 -0.83 -10.12 -15.33
C TRP A 175 0.40 -9.40 -14.79
N THR A 176 0.37 -8.08 -14.78
CA THR A 176 1.34 -7.29 -14.03
C THR A 176 0.70 -6.84 -12.72
N VAL A 177 1.37 -7.12 -11.61
CA VAL A 177 0.95 -6.67 -10.29
C VAL A 177 2.08 -5.88 -9.67
N HIS A 178 1.79 -4.62 -9.34
CA HIS A 178 2.71 -3.73 -8.65
C HIS A 178 2.28 -3.59 -7.19
N ALA A 179 3.21 -3.79 -6.28
CA ALA A 179 3.00 -3.57 -4.85
C ALA A 179 3.67 -2.25 -4.45
N PHE A 180 2.89 -1.33 -3.91
CA PHE A 180 3.35 -0.08 -3.35
C PHE A 180 3.20 -0.12 -1.84
N VAL A 181 4.26 0.19 -1.13
CA VAL A 181 4.21 0.31 0.32
C VAL A 181 3.95 1.77 0.65
N HIS A 182 2.95 2.03 1.49
CA HIS A 182 2.71 3.38 1.96
C HIS A 182 3.93 3.86 2.76
N PRO A 183 4.50 5.03 2.44
CA PRO A 183 5.58 5.59 3.24
C PRO A 183 5.03 5.82 4.65
N SER A 184 5.52 5.06 5.63
CA SER A 184 5.13 5.27 7.01
C SER A 184 5.52 6.69 7.45
N GLU A 185 4.69 7.33 8.27
CA GLU A 185 4.98 8.66 8.85
C GLU A 185 6.33 8.69 9.60
N GLY A 186 6.88 7.51 9.95
CA GLY A 186 8.15 7.32 10.65
C GLY A 186 9.39 7.05 9.78
N ILE A 187 9.31 7.02 8.44
CA ILE A 187 10.41 6.50 7.61
C ILE A 187 11.74 7.26 7.79
N LEU A 188 11.67 8.58 7.99
CA LEU A 188 12.86 9.40 8.25
C LEU A 188 13.49 9.11 9.61
N TYR A 189 12.69 8.83 10.63
CA TYR A 189 13.19 8.44 11.95
C TYR A 189 13.89 7.08 11.87
N VAL A 190 13.30 6.10 11.17
CA VAL A 190 13.91 4.79 10.96
C VAL A 190 15.23 4.92 10.19
N ALA A 191 15.26 5.73 9.13
CA ALA A 191 16.47 6.02 8.37
C ALA A 191 17.55 6.68 9.25
N GLY A 192 17.17 7.61 10.13
CA GLY A 192 18.08 8.24 11.08
C GLY A 192 18.68 7.25 12.08
N VAL A 193 17.86 6.35 12.64
CA VAL A 193 18.34 5.29 13.54
C VAL A 193 19.27 4.32 12.81
N LEU A 194 18.92 3.90 11.59
CA LEU A 194 19.79 3.05 10.76
C LEU A 194 21.13 3.71 10.43
N ALA A 195 21.12 5.00 10.10
CA ALA A 195 22.36 5.74 9.85
C ALA A 195 23.23 5.81 11.11
N ALA A 196 22.62 6.07 12.27
CA ALA A 196 23.32 6.11 13.55
C ALA A 196 23.94 4.75 13.91
N THR A 197 23.21 3.64 13.74
CA THR A 197 23.75 2.30 14.03
C THR A 197 24.88 1.93 13.08
N LEU A 198 24.78 2.26 11.79
CA LEU A 198 25.86 2.07 10.82
C LEU A 198 27.12 2.88 11.18
N LEU A 199 26.98 4.11 11.66
CA LEU A 199 28.11 4.92 12.12
C LEU A 199 28.81 4.33 13.34
N VAL A 200 28.04 3.82 14.31
CA VAL A 200 28.60 3.15 15.50
C VAL A 200 29.37 1.90 15.11
N LEU A 201 28.84 1.09 14.20
CA LEU A 201 29.53 -0.09 13.66
C LEU A 201 30.81 0.30 12.89
N ALA A 202 30.75 1.34 12.06
CA ALA A 202 31.92 1.82 11.34
C ALA A 202 33.02 2.32 12.29
N ALA A 203 32.64 3.05 13.35
CA ALA A 203 33.57 3.55 14.36
C ALA A 203 34.24 2.41 15.15
N SER A 204 33.48 1.38 15.53
CA SER A 204 34.04 0.23 16.26
C SER A 204 35.02 -0.57 15.39
N ILE A 205 34.70 -0.78 14.11
CA ILE A 205 35.61 -1.45 13.15
C ILE A 205 36.90 -0.64 12.98
N LEU A 206 36.79 0.68 12.76
CA LEU A 206 37.97 1.55 12.60
C LEU A 206 38.85 1.58 13.87
N MET A 207 38.23 1.60 15.05
CA MET A 207 38.95 1.53 16.32
C MET A 207 39.74 0.22 16.43
N LEU A 208 39.10 -0.92 16.12
CA LEU A 208 39.74 -2.23 16.16
C LEU A 208 40.89 -2.33 15.14
N GLN A 209 40.68 -1.87 13.89
CA GLN A 209 41.73 -1.84 12.87
C GLN A 209 42.94 -0.98 13.27
N ARG A 210 42.71 0.16 13.92
CA ARG A 210 43.81 1.00 14.41
C ARG A 210 44.59 0.31 15.53
N ARG A 211 43.88 -0.36 16.43
CA ARG A 211 44.49 -1.09 17.54
C ARG A 211 45.31 -2.27 17.03
N GLU A 212 44.79 -3.03 16.08
CA GLU A 212 45.51 -4.12 15.40
C GLU A 212 46.79 -3.59 14.73
N LYS A 213 46.69 -2.55 13.91
CA LYS A 213 47.87 -1.92 13.26
C LYS A 213 48.92 -1.45 14.27
N TYR A 214 48.49 -0.96 15.43
CA TYR A 214 49.41 -0.54 16.49
C TYR A 214 50.17 -1.74 17.07
N HIS A 215 49.48 -2.83 17.40
CA HIS A 215 50.12 -4.05 17.91
C HIS A 215 51.08 -4.68 16.88
N ASP A 216 50.67 -4.76 15.61
CA ASP A 216 51.51 -5.23 14.50
C ASP A 216 52.81 -4.43 14.36
N SER A 217 52.75 -3.11 14.56
CA SER A 217 53.92 -2.25 14.44
C SER A 217 54.93 -2.49 15.58
N MET A 218 54.44 -2.79 16.78
CA MET A 218 55.26 -3.11 17.94
C MET A 218 55.96 -4.47 17.77
N GLU A 219 55.25 -5.49 17.28
CA GLU A 219 55.85 -6.81 17.02
C GLU A 219 56.93 -6.76 15.93
N LYS A 220 56.73 -5.94 14.89
CA LYS A 220 57.74 -5.72 13.84
C LYS A 220 59.02 -5.10 14.38
N GLN A 221 58.92 -4.18 15.35
CA GLN A 221 60.10 -3.58 15.98
C GLN A 221 60.84 -4.58 16.87
N LEU A 222 60.11 -5.36 17.67
CA LEU A 222 60.70 -6.39 18.54
C LEU A 222 61.41 -7.49 17.75
N THR A 223 60.80 -7.95 16.65
CA THR A 223 61.41 -8.96 15.77
C THR A 223 62.64 -8.41 15.04
N ALA A 224 62.61 -7.17 14.55
CA ALA A 224 63.78 -6.55 13.89
C ALA A 224 65.00 -6.42 14.82
N HIS A 225 64.80 -6.18 16.12
CA HIS A 225 65.89 -6.13 17.10
C HIS A 225 66.41 -7.51 17.52
N ALA A 226 65.65 -8.59 17.29
CA ALA A 226 66.05 -9.96 17.62
C ALA A 226 66.96 -10.63 16.56
N PHE A 227 67.15 -10.00 15.38
CA PHE A 227 67.99 -10.50 14.29
C PHE A 227 69.37 -9.83 14.18
N ILE A 228 69.80 -9.08 15.20
CA ILE A 228 71.15 -8.51 15.36
C ILE A 228 71.82 -9.21 16.54
#